data_AF-C2KXK8-F1
#
_entry.id   AF-C2KXK8-F1
#
_cell.length_a   1.000
_cell.length_b   1.000
_cell.length_c   1.000
_cell.angle_alpha   90.00
_cell.angle_beta   90.00
_cell.angle_gamma   90.00
#
_symmetry.space_group_name_H-M   'P 1'
#
loop_
_entity.id
_entity.type
_entity.pdbx_description
1 polymer ?
#
loop_
_entity_poly.entity_id
_entity_poly.type
_entity_poly.pdbx_seq_one_letter_code
_entity_poly.pdbx_strand_id
1 'polypeptide(L)'
;MAELQYNLIDDWEKKEVDLPALEEALEQGSSDRYSGKVFHDIAAKWKKYKKRGISNLYLLKEAEDEGLACAYYAYSITNGVIEEAQLENLRALCAEKLSTGEMRASASFCKASEWWDTNPTYLTKLVEKGEADRLYEYLSAQLFPQGIVLTSLSAKMNAKEELACSAIAWGLKEGGFFKKGAYMSRAIDNRYL
;
A
#
# COMPACT_ATOMS: atom_id res chain seq x y z
N MET A 1 19.06 -13.01 25.74
CA MET A 1 18.48 -11.66 25.77
C MET A 1 17.87 -11.44 24.40
N ALA A 2 16.54 -11.26 24.32
CA ALA A 2 15.88 -11.07 23.04
C ALA A 2 16.24 -9.69 22.51
N GLU A 3 17.02 -9.62 21.44
CA GLU A 3 17.17 -8.40 20.65
C GLU A 3 15.78 -8.06 20.12
N LEU A 4 15.22 -6.95 20.60
CA LEU A 4 14.12 -6.28 19.92
C LEU A 4 14.66 -5.85 18.57
N GLN A 5 14.37 -6.63 17.53
CA GLN A 5 14.64 -6.25 16.16
C GLN A 5 13.74 -5.05 15.84
N TYR A 6 14.34 -3.86 15.88
CA TYR A 6 13.72 -2.68 15.32
C TYR A 6 13.45 -2.96 13.85
N ASN A 7 12.19 -2.77 13.47
CA ASN A 7 11.64 -2.98 12.14
C ASN A 7 12.16 -1.86 11.23
N LEU A 8 13.47 -1.83 10.97
CA LEU A 8 14.09 -0.99 9.97
C LEU A 8 13.52 -1.41 8.62
N ILE A 9 12.89 -0.46 7.96
CA ILE A 9 12.52 -0.53 6.55
C ILE A 9 13.66 0.14 5.77
N ASP A 10 14.86 -0.46 5.79
CA ASP A 10 16.09 0.11 5.20
C ASP A 10 16.20 1.66 5.35
N ASP A 11 16.62 2.42 4.33
CA ASP A 11 16.84 3.88 4.36
C ASP A 11 15.59 4.73 4.73
N TRP A 12 14.38 4.16 4.83
CA TRP A 12 13.15 4.89 5.15
C TRP A 12 12.58 4.54 6.52
N GLU A 13 12.67 5.47 7.46
CA GLU A 13 12.17 5.30 8.84
C GLU A 13 10.65 5.03 8.86
N LYS A 14 10.24 3.87 9.39
CA LYS A 14 8.84 3.55 9.66
C LYS A 14 8.31 4.48 10.75
N LYS A 15 7.20 5.17 10.49
CA LYS A 15 6.48 5.95 11.50
C LYS A 15 5.39 5.13 12.16
N GLU A 16 5.27 5.27 13.47
CA GLU A 16 4.11 4.75 14.20
C GLU A 16 2.87 5.57 13.85
N VAL A 17 1.84 4.88 13.37
CA VAL A 17 0.59 5.50 12.92
C VAL A 17 -0.52 5.24 13.92
N ASP A 18 -1.10 6.33 14.42
CA ASP A 18 -2.33 6.30 15.18
C ASP A 18 -3.51 6.21 14.21
N LEU A 19 -3.95 4.99 13.92
CA LEU A 19 -5.05 4.79 12.98
C LEU A 19 -6.31 5.57 13.43
N PRO A 20 -6.80 5.47 14.68
CA PRO A 20 -7.95 6.26 15.12
C PRO A 20 -7.84 7.77 14.85
N ALA A 21 -6.71 8.39 15.19
CA ALA A 21 -6.50 9.81 14.95
C ALA A 21 -6.40 10.16 13.45
N LEU A 22 -5.87 9.23 12.63
CA LEU A 22 -5.79 9.43 11.18
C LEU A 22 -7.16 9.32 10.51
N GLU A 23 -7.99 8.40 10.99
CA GLU A 23 -9.37 8.26 10.53
C GLU A 23 -10.16 9.52 10.86
N GLU A 24 -10.02 10.02 12.09
CA GLU A 24 -10.61 11.30 12.50
C GLU A 24 -10.13 12.45 11.59
N ALA A 25 -8.83 12.53 11.29
CA ALA A 25 -8.31 13.56 10.40
C ALA A 25 -8.89 13.49 8.98
N LEU A 26 -9.12 12.30 8.43
CA LEU A 26 -9.77 12.17 7.13
C LEU A 26 -11.29 12.43 7.23
N GLU A 27 -11.93 12.15 8.35
CA GLU A 27 -13.36 12.40 8.56
C GLU A 27 -13.71 13.85 8.89
N GLN A 28 -12.88 14.57 9.63
CA GLN A 28 -13.13 15.95 10.05
C GLN A 28 -12.26 16.96 9.30
N GLY A 29 -11.19 16.48 8.65
CA GLY A 29 -10.18 17.32 7.99
C GLY A 29 -8.94 17.59 8.84
N SER A 30 -9.00 17.29 10.14
CA SER A 30 -7.90 17.34 11.09
C SER A 30 -8.24 16.51 12.33
N SER A 31 -7.22 16.08 13.05
CA SER A 31 -7.27 15.58 14.43
C SER A 31 -6.17 16.26 15.25
N ASP A 32 -6.10 15.95 16.54
CA ASP A 32 -5.04 16.46 17.42
C ASP A 32 -3.64 16.06 16.94
N ARG A 33 -3.51 14.89 16.32
CA ARG A 33 -2.23 14.35 15.85
C ARG A 33 -1.93 14.66 14.39
N TYR A 34 -2.96 14.70 13.53
CA TYR A 34 -2.79 14.84 12.09
C TYR A 34 -3.60 16.01 11.57
N SER A 35 -2.92 17.02 11.03
CA SER A 35 -3.56 18.23 10.52
C SER A 35 -2.89 18.71 9.24
N GLY A 36 -3.62 19.51 8.47
CA GLY A 36 -3.12 20.14 7.25
C GLY A 36 -3.95 19.82 6.01
N LYS A 37 -3.71 20.60 4.94
CA LYS A 37 -4.50 20.55 3.71
C LYS A 37 -4.51 19.16 3.05
N VAL A 38 -3.42 18.40 3.19
CA VAL A 38 -3.29 17.07 2.59
C VAL A 38 -4.41 16.12 3.01
N PHE A 39 -4.83 16.15 4.28
CA PHE A 39 -5.88 15.27 4.79
C PHE A 39 -7.25 15.62 4.20
N HIS A 40 -7.54 16.91 4.00
CA HIS A 40 -8.73 17.33 3.25
C HIS A 40 -8.71 16.86 1.79
N ASP A 41 -7.56 16.95 1.12
CA ASP A 41 -7.41 16.53 -0.29
C ASP A 41 -7.60 15.01 -0.45
N ILE A 42 -7.12 14.21 0.51
CA ILE A 42 -7.34 12.75 0.56
C ILE A 42 -8.82 12.47 0.88
N ALA A 43 -9.37 13.10 1.91
CA ALA A 43 -10.74 12.92 2.37
C ALA A 43 -11.78 13.12 1.27
N ALA A 44 -11.58 14.12 0.39
CA ALA A 44 -12.51 14.46 -0.68
C ALA A 44 -12.83 13.29 -1.62
N LYS A 45 -11.87 12.39 -1.85
CA LYS A 45 -12.10 11.17 -2.64
C LYS A 45 -12.43 9.97 -1.76
N TRP A 46 -11.75 9.82 -0.62
CA TRP A 46 -11.95 8.70 0.31
C TRP A 46 -13.39 8.59 0.82
N LYS A 47 -14.03 9.71 1.18
CA LYS A 47 -15.42 9.75 1.68
C LYS A 47 -16.48 9.36 0.65
N LYS A 48 -16.14 9.28 -0.64
CA LYS A 48 -17.07 8.84 -1.69
C LYS A 48 -17.37 7.34 -1.61
N TYR A 49 -16.52 6.57 -0.91
CA TYR A 49 -16.67 5.13 -0.78
C TYR A 49 -17.44 4.77 0.50
N LYS A 50 -18.49 3.97 0.36
CA LYS A 50 -19.28 3.49 1.50
C LYS A 50 -18.47 2.57 2.41
N LYS A 51 -17.79 1.60 1.80
CA LYS A 51 -16.79 0.78 2.49
C LYS A 51 -15.41 1.39 2.25
N ARG A 52 -14.79 1.88 3.31
CA ARG A 52 -13.50 2.56 3.31
C ARG A 52 -12.79 2.29 4.62
N GLY A 53 -11.50 2.57 4.65
CA GLY A 53 -10.71 2.48 5.86
C GLY A 53 -9.32 3.08 5.66
N ILE A 54 -8.53 2.96 6.70
CA ILE A 54 -7.12 3.32 6.74
C ILE A 54 -6.33 2.14 7.30
N SER A 55 -5.06 2.06 6.94
CA SER A 55 -4.20 0.96 7.35
C SER A 55 -2.77 1.43 7.51
N ASN A 56 -2.01 0.70 8.32
CA ASN A 56 -0.56 0.71 8.21
C ASN A 56 -0.18 0.21 6.81
N LEU A 57 0.82 0.88 6.23
CA LEU A 57 1.45 0.51 4.98
C LEU A 57 2.82 -0.07 5.27
N TYR A 58 3.04 -1.31 4.87
CA TYR A 58 4.26 -2.06 5.19
C TYR A 58 5.09 -2.24 3.94
N LEU A 59 6.32 -1.74 3.92
CA LEU A 59 7.25 -2.03 2.84
C LEU A 59 7.68 -3.51 2.92
N LEU A 60 7.61 -4.16 1.77
CA LEU A 60 8.09 -5.52 1.55
C LEU A 60 9.44 -5.55 0.83
N LYS A 61 9.65 -4.65 -0.13
CA LYS A 61 10.89 -4.53 -0.90
C LYS A 61 10.97 -3.18 -1.62
N GLU A 62 12.16 -2.62 -1.71
CA GLU A 62 12.48 -1.48 -2.57
C GLU A 62 13.55 -1.83 -3.59
N ALA A 63 13.59 -1.07 -4.67
CA ALA A 63 14.62 -1.18 -5.70
C ALA A 63 14.73 0.12 -6.49
N GLU A 64 15.93 0.43 -6.99
CA GLU A 64 16.16 1.52 -7.92
C GLU A 64 16.48 0.94 -9.31
N ASP A 65 15.86 1.50 -10.37
CA ASP A 65 16.06 1.07 -11.75
C ASP A 65 15.85 2.22 -12.74
N GLU A 66 16.82 2.44 -13.63
CA GLU A 66 16.79 3.46 -14.70
C GLU A 66 16.23 4.84 -14.28
N GLY A 67 16.67 5.36 -13.13
CA GLY A 67 16.26 6.69 -12.66
C GLY A 67 14.88 6.74 -11.98
N LEU A 68 14.29 5.59 -11.69
CA LEU A 68 13.12 5.43 -10.84
C LEU A 68 13.47 4.65 -9.57
N ALA A 69 12.90 5.08 -8.45
CA ALA A 69 12.78 4.25 -7.25
C ALA A 69 11.42 3.55 -7.29
N CYS A 70 11.39 2.27 -6.93
CA CYS A 70 10.20 1.44 -6.86
C CYS A 70 10.10 0.83 -5.47
N ALA A 71 8.89 0.78 -4.93
CA ALA A 71 8.62 0.25 -3.61
C ALA A 71 7.36 -0.60 -3.62
N TYR A 72 7.47 -1.76 -3.01
CA TYR A 72 6.45 -2.78 -2.98
C TYR A 72 5.90 -2.91 -1.56
N TYR A 73 4.59 -2.74 -1.40
CA TYR A 73 3.95 -2.63 -0.10
C TYR A 73 2.82 -3.64 0.08
N ALA A 74 2.49 -3.89 1.34
CA ALA A 74 1.28 -4.57 1.77
C ALA A 74 0.48 -3.71 2.76
N TYR A 75 -0.83 -3.89 2.77
CA TYR A 75 -1.72 -3.31 3.78
C TYR A 75 -2.95 -4.20 4.00
N SER A 76 -3.53 -4.13 5.21
CA SER A 76 -4.72 -4.88 5.58
C SER A 76 -5.99 -4.06 5.34
N ILE A 77 -6.99 -4.62 4.66
CA ILE A 77 -8.31 -4.02 4.46
C ILE A 77 -9.35 -4.49 5.51
N THR A 78 -8.88 -5.11 6.59
CA THR A 78 -9.72 -5.55 7.72
C THR A 78 -9.53 -4.60 8.91
N ASN A 79 -8.57 -4.88 9.78
CA ASN A 79 -8.26 -4.09 10.99
C ASN A 79 -7.10 -3.10 10.77
N GLY A 80 -6.59 -2.96 9.55
CA GLY A 80 -5.52 -2.03 9.22
C GLY A 80 -4.12 -2.47 9.67
N VAL A 81 -3.97 -3.67 10.21
CA VAL A 81 -2.70 -4.21 10.74
C VAL A 81 -2.42 -5.58 10.11
N ILE A 82 -1.15 -5.86 9.81
CA ILE A 82 -0.67 -7.19 9.38
C ILE A 82 0.24 -7.73 10.48
N GLU A 83 0.12 -9.02 10.78
CA GLU A 83 0.94 -9.69 11.79
C GLU A 83 2.43 -9.74 11.37
N GLU A 84 3.33 -9.55 12.32
CA GLU A 84 4.77 -9.46 12.04
C GLU A 84 5.33 -10.73 11.39
N ALA A 85 4.96 -11.91 11.90
CA ALA A 85 5.40 -13.18 11.32
C ALA A 85 4.95 -13.34 9.85
N GLN A 86 3.78 -12.81 9.50
CA GLN A 86 3.32 -12.80 8.11
C GLN A 86 4.12 -11.81 7.26
N LEU A 87 4.45 -10.64 7.79
CA LEU A 87 5.28 -9.63 7.10
C LEU A 87 6.70 -10.13 6.85
N GLU A 88 7.33 -10.76 7.83
CA GLU A 88 8.68 -11.34 7.70
C GLU A 88 8.72 -12.40 6.59
N ASN A 89 7.74 -13.30 6.57
CA ASN A 89 7.62 -14.30 5.52
C ASN A 89 7.43 -13.67 4.13
N LEU A 90 6.61 -12.62 4.02
CA LEU A 90 6.40 -11.91 2.76
C LEU A 90 7.66 -11.17 2.29
N ARG A 91 8.38 -10.52 3.21
CA ARG A 91 9.64 -9.84 2.91
C ARG A 91 10.69 -10.82 2.42
N ALA A 92 10.85 -11.96 3.10
CA ALA A 92 11.78 -13.01 2.68
C ALA A 92 11.44 -13.52 1.26
N LEU A 93 10.17 -13.79 0.99
CA LEU A 93 9.72 -14.24 -0.32
C LEU A 93 9.92 -13.18 -1.41
N CYS A 94 9.61 -11.91 -1.14
CA CYS A 94 9.84 -10.82 -2.08
C CYS A 94 11.35 -10.58 -2.31
N ALA A 95 12.18 -10.67 -1.27
CA ALA A 95 13.62 -10.56 -1.42
C ALA A 95 14.15 -11.63 -2.40
N GLU A 96 13.69 -12.87 -2.27
CA GLU A 96 14.12 -14.01 -3.09
C GLU A 96 13.54 -13.99 -4.52
N LYS A 97 12.25 -13.71 -4.68
CA LYS A 97 11.52 -13.97 -5.92
C LYS A 97 11.13 -12.72 -6.71
N LEU A 98 10.97 -11.56 -6.06
CA LEU A 98 10.49 -10.35 -6.72
C LEU A 98 11.64 -9.66 -7.46
N SER A 99 11.62 -9.67 -8.78
CA SER A 99 12.66 -8.99 -9.57
C SER A 99 12.42 -7.47 -9.63
N THR A 100 13.50 -6.70 -9.77
CA THR A 100 13.43 -5.24 -9.98
C THR A 100 12.63 -4.88 -11.24
N GLY A 101 12.78 -5.66 -12.32
CA GLY A 101 12.02 -5.45 -13.56
C GLY A 101 10.52 -5.62 -13.37
N GLU A 102 10.09 -6.62 -12.58
CA GLU A 102 8.67 -6.80 -12.24
C GLU A 102 8.15 -5.67 -11.33
N MET A 103 8.95 -5.24 -10.36
CA MET A 103 8.62 -4.09 -9.50
C MET A 103 8.37 -2.86 -10.35
N ARG A 104 9.28 -2.54 -11.27
CA ARG A 104 9.15 -1.42 -12.20
C ARG A 104 7.92 -1.55 -13.10
N ALA A 105 7.72 -2.71 -13.72
CA ALA A 105 6.58 -2.93 -14.61
C ALA A 105 5.23 -2.73 -13.89
N SER A 106 5.16 -3.07 -12.60
CA SER A 106 3.97 -2.88 -11.78
C SER A 106 3.85 -1.45 -11.23
N ALA A 107 4.98 -0.82 -10.87
CA ALA A 107 5.04 0.49 -10.24
C ALA A 107 4.91 1.67 -11.22
N SER A 108 5.30 1.50 -12.49
CA SER A 108 5.41 2.58 -13.50
C SER A 108 4.11 3.37 -13.74
N PHE A 109 2.97 2.83 -13.29
CA PHE A 109 1.65 3.45 -13.43
C PHE A 109 1.13 4.10 -12.14
N CYS A 110 1.84 3.98 -11.01
CA CYS A 110 1.32 4.38 -9.69
C CYS A 110 2.36 5.21 -8.91
N LYS A 111 2.02 6.46 -8.59
CA LYS A 111 2.78 7.31 -7.65
C LYS A 111 2.13 7.31 -6.28
N ALA A 112 2.92 7.46 -5.23
CA ALA A 112 2.43 7.49 -3.84
C ALA A 112 1.38 8.58 -3.57
N SER A 113 1.53 9.76 -4.20
CA SER A 113 0.64 10.91 -4.02
C SER A 113 -0.66 10.83 -4.82
N GLU A 114 -0.79 9.89 -5.75
CA GLU A 114 -1.96 9.73 -6.60
C GLU A 114 -2.94 8.70 -6.00
N TRP A 115 -4.14 8.62 -6.58
CA TRP A 115 -5.10 7.58 -6.22
C TRP A 115 -5.11 6.52 -7.31
N TRP A 116 -4.79 5.29 -6.97
CA TRP A 116 -4.76 4.15 -7.89
C TRP A 116 -5.79 3.09 -7.49
N ASP A 117 -6.05 2.15 -8.40
CA ASP A 117 -6.92 1.01 -8.15
C ASP A 117 -6.17 -0.31 -8.17
N THR A 118 -6.45 -1.15 -7.18
CA THR A 118 -6.05 -2.56 -7.15
C THR A 118 -7.31 -3.43 -7.18
N ASN A 119 -7.37 -4.39 -8.09
CA ASN A 119 -8.52 -5.31 -8.18
C ASN A 119 -8.09 -6.74 -7.79
N PRO A 120 -7.96 -7.05 -6.49
CA PRO A 120 -7.47 -8.35 -6.05
C PRO A 120 -8.42 -9.49 -6.43
N THR A 121 -9.73 -9.23 -6.59
CA THR A 121 -10.68 -10.22 -7.11
C THR A 121 -10.40 -10.59 -8.56
N TYR A 122 -10.05 -9.62 -9.40
CA TYR A 122 -9.62 -9.89 -10.77
C TYR A 122 -8.31 -10.68 -10.79
N LEU A 123 -7.32 -10.28 -9.98
CA LEU A 123 -6.03 -10.99 -9.89
C LEU A 123 -6.22 -12.44 -9.44
N THR A 124 -7.11 -12.68 -8.46
CA THR A 124 -7.46 -14.04 -8.02
C THR A 124 -8.00 -14.88 -9.17
N LYS A 125 -8.94 -14.34 -9.95
CA LYS A 125 -9.51 -15.05 -11.12
C LYS A 125 -8.48 -15.30 -12.22
N LEU A 126 -7.52 -14.39 -12.40
CA LEU A 126 -6.47 -14.51 -13.39
C LEU A 126 -5.51 -15.67 -13.01
N VAL A 127 -5.18 -15.79 -11.73
CA VAL A 127 -4.43 -16.94 -11.19
C VAL A 127 -5.22 -18.25 -11.31
N GLU A 128 -6.51 -18.26 -10.96
CA GLU A 128 -7.38 -19.45 -11.07
C GLU A 128 -7.50 -19.99 -12.50
N LYS A 129 -7.36 -19.11 -13.51
CA LYS A 129 -7.36 -19.49 -14.93
C LYS A 129 -6.00 -19.94 -15.44
N GLY A 130 -4.94 -19.82 -14.65
CA GLY A 130 -3.56 -20.06 -15.09
C GLY A 130 -3.04 -18.99 -16.06
N GLU A 131 -3.60 -17.79 -16.03
CA GLU A 131 -3.23 -16.66 -16.89
C GLU A 131 -2.26 -15.68 -16.18
N ALA A 132 -1.78 -16.04 -14.98
CA ALA A 132 -0.87 -15.22 -14.18
C ALA A 132 0.59 -15.45 -14.57
N ASP A 133 1.31 -14.36 -14.80
CA ASP A 133 2.71 -14.37 -15.23
C ASP A 133 3.64 -13.72 -14.20
N ARG A 134 3.09 -13.00 -13.22
CA ARG A 134 3.86 -12.17 -12.28
C ARG A 134 3.67 -12.64 -10.84
N LEU A 135 4.75 -12.56 -10.04
CA LEU A 135 4.68 -12.84 -8.61
C LEU A 135 3.61 -11.97 -7.92
N TYR A 136 3.47 -10.71 -8.34
CA TYR A 136 2.42 -9.82 -7.83
C TYR A 136 1.01 -10.40 -7.95
N GLU A 137 0.69 -11.09 -9.05
CA GLU A 137 -0.64 -11.64 -9.31
C GLU A 137 -0.89 -12.84 -8.38
N TYR A 138 0.07 -13.76 -8.32
CA TYR A 138 0.02 -14.93 -7.44
C TYR A 138 -0.08 -14.55 -5.96
N LEU A 139 0.76 -13.63 -5.48
CA LEU A 139 0.71 -13.19 -4.09
C LEU A 139 -0.57 -12.42 -3.77
N SER A 140 -1.03 -11.56 -4.68
CA SER A 140 -2.29 -10.84 -4.48
C SER A 140 -3.48 -11.81 -4.34
N ALA A 141 -3.52 -12.87 -5.15
CA ALA A 141 -4.54 -13.91 -5.05
C ALA A 141 -4.46 -14.69 -3.74
N GLN A 142 -3.25 -15.05 -3.29
CA GLN A 142 -3.03 -15.81 -2.06
C GLN A 142 -3.38 -15.00 -0.79
N LEU A 143 -3.08 -13.70 -0.79
CA LEU A 143 -3.21 -12.83 0.38
C LEU A 143 -4.60 -12.21 0.51
N PHE A 144 -5.31 -12.03 -0.60
CA PHE A 144 -6.61 -11.37 -0.56
C PHE A 144 -7.67 -12.06 0.31
N PRO A 145 -7.78 -13.41 0.36
CA PRO A 145 -8.67 -14.10 1.30
C PRO A 145 -8.39 -13.78 2.76
N GLN A 146 -7.16 -13.39 3.09
CA GLN A 146 -6.73 -13.00 4.44
C GLN A 146 -6.97 -11.51 4.72
N GLY A 147 -7.53 -10.78 3.75
CA GLY A 147 -7.78 -9.34 3.85
C GLY A 147 -6.52 -8.49 3.65
N ILE A 148 -5.50 -9.02 2.98
CA ILE A 148 -4.27 -8.27 2.67
C ILE A 148 -4.23 -7.93 1.19
N VAL A 149 -3.87 -6.68 0.89
CA VAL A 149 -3.73 -6.17 -0.46
C VAL A 149 -2.30 -5.73 -0.69
N LEU A 150 -1.75 -6.11 -1.84
CA LEU A 150 -0.44 -5.68 -2.29
C LEU A 150 -0.56 -4.46 -3.20
N THR A 151 0.49 -3.65 -3.22
CA THR A 151 0.61 -2.52 -4.15
C THR A 151 2.07 -2.26 -4.47
N SER A 152 2.32 -1.69 -5.65
CA SER A 152 3.66 -1.25 -6.07
C SER A 152 3.59 0.22 -6.46
N LEU A 153 4.53 1.02 -5.97
CA LEU A 153 4.59 2.46 -6.19
C LEU A 153 5.96 2.84 -6.76
N SER A 154 5.99 3.85 -7.62
CA SER A 154 7.23 4.41 -8.14
C SER A 154 7.30 5.91 -7.95
N ALA A 155 8.54 6.40 -7.87
CA ALA A 155 8.86 7.81 -7.90
C ALA A 155 10.12 8.01 -8.75
N LYS A 156 10.32 9.23 -9.26
CA LYS A 156 11.61 9.61 -9.82
C LYS A 156 12.65 9.64 -8.71
N MET A 157 13.91 9.36 -9.04
CA MET A 157 15.00 9.35 -8.05
C MET A 157 15.11 10.63 -7.22
N ASN A 158 14.86 11.79 -7.82
CA ASN A 158 14.86 13.09 -7.13
C ASN A 158 13.65 13.32 -6.21
N ALA A 159 12.70 12.39 -6.19
CA ALA A 159 11.50 12.39 -5.36
C ALA A 159 11.32 11.04 -4.64
N LYS A 160 12.40 10.23 -4.51
CA LYS A 160 12.29 8.88 -3.93
C LYS A 160 11.79 8.88 -2.49
N GLU A 161 12.07 9.95 -1.75
CA GLU A 161 11.57 10.16 -0.39
C GLU A 161 10.03 10.14 -0.30
N GLU A 162 9.31 10.42 -1.40
CA GLU A 162 7.84 10.33 -1.43
C GLU A 162 7.32 8.90 -1.26
N LEU A 163 8.17 7.90 -1.43
CA LEU A 163 7.86 6.50 -1.17
C LEU A 163 7.96 6.17 0.32
N ALA A 164 8.59 6.99 1.15
CA ALA A 164 8.60 6.78 2.59
C ALA A 164 7.18 7.02 3.18
N CYS A 165 6.34 6.00 3.16
CA CYS A 165 4.93 6.03 3.53
C CYS A 165 4.64 4.92 4.55
N SER A 166 4.03 5.29 5.68
CA SER A 166 3.67 4.34 6.76
C SER A 166 2.17 4.10 6.86
N ALA A 167 1.34 4.86 6.14
CA ALA A 167 -0.10 4.70 6.13
C ALA A 167 -0.69 4.75 4.73
N ILE A 168 -1.91 4.21 4.60
CA ILE A 168 -2.68 4.21 3.35
C ILE A 168 -4.16 4.41 3.65
N ALA A 169 -4.82 5.24 2.85
CA ALA A 169 -6.27 5.36 2.83
C ALA A 169 -6.81 4.53 1.65
N TRP A 170 -7.87 3.75 1.89
CA TRP A 170 -8.47 2.90 0.87
C TRP A 170 -10.00 2.93 0.90
N GLY A 171 -10.61 2.66 -0.25
CA GLY A 171 -12.07 2.59 -0.41
C GLY A 171 -12.48 1.57 -1.48
N LEU A 172 -13.50 0.77 -1.21
CA LEU A 172 -14.01 -0.24 -2.15
C LEU A 172 -14.96 0.40 -3.16
N LYS A 173 -14.68 0.17 -4.44
CA LYS A 173 -15.56 0.55 -5.55
C LYS A 173 -16.60 -0.54 -5.83
N GLU A 174 -17.79 -0.38 -5.27
CA GLU A 174 -18.89 -1.35 -5.40
C GLU A 174 -19.71 -1.20 -6.70
N GLY A 175 -19.64 -0.04 -7.37
CA GLY A 175 -20.45 0.29 -8.56
C GLY A 175 -19.64 0.82 -9.76
N GLY A 176 -20.29 0.83 -10.93
CA GLY A 176 -19.73 1.29 -12.21
C GLY A 176 -19.48 0.16 -13.22
N PHE A 177 -19.51 0.49 -14.51
CA PHE A 177 -19.25 -0.47 -15.61
C PHE A 177 -17.80 -0.98 -15.64
N PHE A 178 -16.85 -0.17 -15.17
CA PHE A 178 -15.43 -0.52 -15.13
C PHE A 178 -14.93 -0.55 -13.68
N LYS A 179 -14.17 -1.61 -13.34
CA LYS A 179 -13.45 -1.78 -12.06
C LYS A 179 -14.33 -2.04 -10.82
N LYS A 180 -15.48 -2.72 -11.01
CA LYS A 180 -16.29 -3.21 -9.87
C LYS A 180 -15.45 -4.17 -9.02
N GLY A 181 -15.47 -3.97 -7.70
CA GLY A 181 -14.69 -4.76 -6.74
C GLY A 181 -13.24 -4.30 -6.56
N ALA A 182 -12.83 -3.21 -7.22
CA ALA A 182 -11.49 -2.65 -7.03
C ALA A 182 -11.41 -1.80 -5.76
N TYR A 183 -10.27 -1.89 -5.07
CA TYR A 183 -9.89 -1.02 -3.97
C TYR A 183 -9.16 0.17 -4.54
N MET A 184 -9.69 1.35 -4.27
CA MET A 184 -9.10 2.63 -4.62
C MET A 184 -8.27 3.10 -3.43
N SER A 185 -6.98 3.31 -3.64
CA SER A 185 -6.04 3.54 -2.54
C SER A 185 -5.12 4.72 -2.82
N ARG A 186 -4.64 5.35 -1.73
CA ARG A 186 -3.64 6.42 -1.76
C ARG A 186 -2.75 6.32 -0.52
N ALA A 187 -1.44 6.29 -0.74
CA ALA A 187 -0.46 6.26 0.33
C ALA A 187 -0.32 7.64 0.99
N ILE A 188 0.09 7.62 2.25
CA ILE A 188 0.29 8.80 3.06
C ILE A 188 1.76 8.84 3.45
N ASP A 189 2.43 9.82 2.86
CA ASP A 189 3.85 10.11 3.06
C ASP A 189 4.13 10.46 4.52
N ASN A 190 5.24 9.95 5.02
CA ASN A 190 5.70 10.12 6.40
C ASN A 190 5.89 11.58 6.79
N ARG A 191 6.10 12.50 5.85
CA ARG A 191 6.19 13.95 6.13
C ARG A 191 4.89 14.53 6.71
N TYR A 192 3.77 13.83 6.56
CA TYR A 192 2.47 14.23 7.11
C TYR A 192 2.09 13.50 8.39
N LEU A 193 2.86 12.49 8.81
CA LEU A 193 2.62 11.63 9.97
C LEU A 193 3.55 11.96 11.14
#